data_AF-U7UZI1-F1
#
_entry.id   AF-U7UZI1-F1
#
_cell.length_a   1.000
_cell.length_b   1.000
_cell.length_c   1.000
_cell.angle_alpha   90.00
_cell.angle_beta   90.00
_cell.angle_gamma   90.00
#
_symmetry.space_group_name_H-M   'P 1'
#
loop_
_entity.id
_entity.type
_entity.pdbx_description
1 polymer ?
#
loop_
_entity_poly.entity_id
_entity_poly.type
_entity_poly.pdbx_seq_one_letter_code
_entity_poly.pdbx_strand_id
1 'polypeptide(L)'
;MYNCAEAIILAVDEEYKLNLPEEVLKSVAGFGGGMGAGSTCGYLTGAISALSLIFGPEEPPYGTMDLAGICAIYVENFEKLGSTINCVDLIAENPPCIDLGVKSLDLLQEVIEQNKTK
;
A
#
# COMPACT_ATOMS: atom_id res chain seq x y z
N MET A 1 -17.54 -5.52 3.12
CA MET A 1 -16.18 -6.11 3.00
C MET A 1 -15.32 -5.00 2.45
N TYR A 2 -14.23 -4.64 3.14
CA TYR A 2 -13.26 -3.68 2.64
C TYR A 2 -12.47 -4.30 1.49
N ASN A 3 -12.08 -3.50 0.50
CA ASN A 3 -11.19 -3.91 -0.58
C ASN A 3 -9.74 -4.02 -0.09
N CYS A 4 -8.84 -4.51 -0.94
CA CYS A 4 -7.43 -4.71 -0.61
C CYS A 4 -6.72 -3.43 -0.11
N ALA A 5 -6.96 -2.27 -0.74
CA ALA A 5 -6.33 -1.01 -0.37
C ALA A 5 -6.92 -0.44 0.94
N GLU A 6 -8.24 -0.50 1.09
CA GLU A 6 -8.93 -0.10 2.33
C GLU A 6 -8.43 -0.92 3.52
N ALA A 7 -8.21 -2.23 3.33
CA ALA A 7 -7.67 -3.12 4.37
C ALA A 7 -6.26 -2.70 4.82
N ILE A 8 -5.38 -2.30 3.89
CA ILE A 8 -4.04 -1.78 4.23
C ILE A 8 -4.16 -0.49 5.03
N ILE A 9 -4.96 0.48 4.57
CA ILE A 9 -5.10 1.76 5.26
C ILE A 9 -5.63 1.58 6.68
N LEU A 10 -6.65 0.72 6.86
CA LEU A 10 -7.17 0.41 8.20
C LEU A 10 -6.12 -0.22 9.11
N ALA A 11 -5.36 -1.20 8.60
CA ALA A 11 -4.30 -1.84 9.39
C ALA A 11 -3.20 -0.86 9.78
N VAL A 12 -2.79 0.03 8.87
CA VAL A 12 -1.77 1.05 9.12
C VAL A 12 -2.28 2.11 10.10
N ASP A 13 -3.50 2.59 9.93
CA ASP A 13 -4.10 3.57 10.85
C ASP A 13 -4.20 3.00 12.27
N GLU A 14 -4.59 1.71 12.39
CA GLU A 14 -4.63 1.01 13.66
C GLU A 14 -3.24 0.84 14.28
N GLU A 15 -2.24 0.40 13.51
CA GLU A 15 -0.89 0.13 14.02
C GLU A 15 -0.17 1.43 14.43
N TYR A 16 -0.21 2.45 13.58
CA TYR A 16 0.55 3.69 13.77
C TYR A 16 -0.25 4.82 14.42
N LYS A 17 -1.53 4.58 14.77
CA LYS A 17 -2.42 5.54 15.44
C LYS A 17 -2.47 6.90 14.72
N LEU A 18 -2.58 6.86 13.39
CA LEU A 18 -2.57 8.06 12.56
C LEU A 18 -3.86 8.90 12.73
N ASN A 19 -4.94 8.28 13.18
CA ASN A 19 -6.28 8.87 13.31
C ASN A 19 -6.76 9.46 11.99
N LEU A 20 -6.66 8.66 10.92
CA LEU A 20 -6.99 9.11 9.58
C LEU A 20 -8.49 9.44 9.47
N PRO A 21 -8.84 10.54 8.78
CA PRO A 21 -10.23 10.85 8.51
C PRO A 21 -10.82 9.85 7.49
N GLU A 22 -12.13 9.61 7.57
CA GLU A 22 -12.84 8.62 6.73
C GLU A 22 -12.66 8.88 5.23
N GLU A 23 -12.45 10.14 4.85
CA GLU A 23 -12.16 10.59 3.49
C GLU A 23 -10.94 9.88 2.89
N VAL A 24 -9.94 9.51 3.70
CA VAL A 24 -8.78 8.75 3.23
C VAL A 24 -9.20 7.35 2.79
N LEU A 25 -10.03 6.65 3.60
CA LEU A 25 -10.59 5.36 3.22
C LEU A 25 -11.42 5.46 1.94
N LYS A 26 -12.30 6.48 1.86
CA LYS A 26 -13.12 6.75 0.68
C LYS A 26 -12.26 6.99 -0.57
N SER A 27 -11.10 7.64 -0.42
CA SER A 27 -10.19 7.93 -1.54
C SER A 27 -9.54 6.68 -2.13
N VAL A 28 -9.35 5.62 -1.33
CA VAL A 28 -8.73 4.35 -1.77
C VAL A 28 -9.75 3.28 -2.17
N ALA A 29 -11.05 3.52 -1.96
CA ALA A 29 -12.14 2.60 -2.27
C ALA A 29 -12.18 2.16 -3.76
N GLY A 30 -11.63 2.98 -4.67
CA GLY A 30 -11.57 2.70 -6.10
C GLY A 30 -10.50 1.69 -6.53
N PHE A 31 -9.56 1.30 -5.66
CA PHE A 31 -8.46 0.40 -6.05
C PHE A 31 -8.81 -1.09 -6.06
N GLY A 32 -9.99 -1.47 -5.57
CA GLY A 32 -10.45 -2.86 -5.55
C GLY A 32 -10.39 -3.53 -6.93
N GLY A 33 -9.96 -4.79 -6.98
CA GLY A 33 -9.87 -5.56 -8.24
C GLY A 33 -8.87 -4.99 -9.25
N GLY A 34 -7.83 -4.27 -8.78
CA GLY A 34 -6.89 -3.57 -9.65
C GLY A 34 -7.57 -2.45 -10.42
N MET A 35 -8.28 -1.59 -9.68
CA MET A 35 -9.15 -0.52 -10.22
C MET A 35 -10.31 -1.04 -11.08
N GLY A 36 -10.80 -2.24 -10.79
CA GLY A 36 -11.80 -2.95 -11.61
C GLY A 36 -11.31 -3.41 -12.98
N ALA A 37 -10.08 -3.09 -13.34
CA ALA A 37 -9.47 -3.39 -14.64
C ALA A 37 -8.44 -4.53 -14.56
N GLY A 38 -8.21 -5.11 -13.37
CA GLY A 38 -7.18 -6.13 -13.17
C GLY A 38 -5.75 -5.61 -13.26
N SER A 39 -5.55 -4.28 -13.27
CA SER A 39 -4.25 -3.63 -13.33
C SER A 39 -3.60 -3.61 -11.93
N THR A 40 -2.88 -2.56 -11.54
CA THR A 40 -2.06 -2.51 -10.32
C THR A 40 -2.79 -3.01 -9.07
N CYS A 41 -2.16 -3.92 -8.32
CA CYS A 41 -2.66 -4.55 -7.11
C CYS A 41 -3.11 -3.54 -6.05
N GLY A 42 -4.28 -3.79 -5.45
CA GLY A 42 -4.84 -2.93 -4.41
C GLY A 42 -4.03 -2.91 -3.11
N TYR A 43 -3.39 -4.02 -2.73
CA TYR A 43 -2.49 -4.04 -1.57
C TYR A 43 -1.28 -3.11 -1.80
N LEU A 44 -0.71 -3.15 -3.02
CA LEU A 44 0.38 -2.27 -3.40
C LEU A 44 -0.05 -0.80 -3.39
N THR A 45 -1.14 -0.43 -4.05
CA THR A 45 -1.59 0.98 -4.08
C THR A 45 -2.00 1.50 -2.69
N GLY A 46 -2.60 0.64 -1.86
CA GLY A 46 -2.90 0.96 -0.46
C GLY A 46 -1.63 1.22 0.36
N ALA A 47 -0.60 0.40 0.20
CA ALA A 47 0.69 0.58 0.88
C ALA A 47 1.43 1.85 0.42
N ILE A 48 1.42 2.17 -0.87
CA ILE A 48 1.98 3.45 -1.37
C ILE A 48 1.23 4.65 -0.77
N SER A 49 -0.09 4.55 -0.62
CA SER A 49 -0.89 5.58 0.04
C SER A 49 -0.52 5.73 1.51
N ALA A 50 -0.34 4.61 2.23
CA ALA A 50 0.14 4.60 3.62
C ALA A 50 1.53 5.23 3.78
N LEU A 51 2.48 4.89 2.91
CA LEU A 51 3.82 5.50 2.91
C LEU A 51 3.75 7.02 2.69
N SER A 52 2.85 7.47 1.81
CA SER A 52 2.63 8.90 1.58
C SER A 52 2.08 9.62 2.81
N LEU A 53 1.21 8.97 3.58
CA LEU A 53 0.66 9.52 4.83
C LEU A 53 1.69 9.57 5.97
N ILE A 54 2.67 8.67 5.97
CA ILE A 54 3.69 8.57 7.03
C ILE A 54 4.91 9.45 6.73
N PHE A 55 5.36 9.48 5.47
CA PHE A 55 6.62 10.12 5.07
C PHE A 55 6.43 11.36 4.18
N GLY A 56 5.19 11.68 3.78
CA GLY A 56 4.89 12.92 3.09
C GLY A 56 5.14 14.14 3.99
N PRO A 57 5.54 15.29 3.43
CA PRO A 57 5.67 16.52 4.20
C PRO A 57 4.29 17.04 4.63
N GLU A 58 4.25 17.85 5.69
CA GLU A 58 3.00 18.43 6.20
C GLU A 58 2.38 19.46 5.24
N GLU A 59 3.20 20.10 4.41
CA GLU A 59 2.79 21.18 3.50
C GLU A 59 3.15 20.85 2.04
N PRO A 60 2.35 21.33 1.06
CA PRO A 60 2.60 21.05 -0.33
C PRO A 60 3.85 21.77 -0.87
N PRO A 61 4.52 21.22 -1.90
CA PRO A 61 4.16 20.00 -2.61
C PRO A 61 4.51 18.72 -1.83
N TYR A 62 3.57 17.75 -1.81
CA TYR A 62 3.73 16.51 -1.04
C TYR A 62 4.67 15.47 -1.69
N GLY A 63 4.92 15.59 -2.99
CA GLY A 63 5.85 14.71 -3.70
C GLY A 63 7.30 15.14 -3.48
N THR A 64 8.10 14.27 -2.86
CA THR A 64 9.54 14.47 -2.64
C THR A 64 10.36 13.35 -3.27
N MET A 65 11.65 13.59 -3.52
CA MET A 65 12.57 12.54 -4.00
C MET A 65 12.74 11.43 -2.97
N ASP A 66 12.71 11.76 -1.68
CA ASP A 66 12.81 10.78 -0.61
C ASP A 66 11.58 9.87 -0.57
N LEU A 67 10.36 10.44 -0.62
CA LEU A 67 9.13 9.65 -0.70
C LEU A 67 9.11 8.77 -1.95
N ALA A 68 9.52 9.31 -3.11
CA ALA A 68 9.61 8.53 -4.34
C ALA A 68 10.60 7.36 -4.21
N GLY A 69 11.73 7.56 -3.53
CA GLY A 69 12.71 6.50 -3.25
C GLY A 69 12.15 5.41 -2.33
N ILE A 70 11.45 5.78 -1.26
CA ILE A 70 10.80 4.83 -0.34
C ILE A 70 9.75 4.01 -1.07
N CYS A 71 8.90 4.66 -1.86
CA CYS A 71 7.89 3.99 -2.68
C CYS A 71 8.51 3.03 -3.70
N ALA A 72 9.59 3.44 -4.37
CA ALA A 72 10.29 2.59 -5.34
C ALA A 72 10.84 1.31 -4.70
N ILE A 73 11.45 1.41 -3.51
CA ILE A 73 11.94 0.26 -2.74
C ILE A 73 10.77 -0.66 -2.39
N TYR A 74 9.63 -0.11 -1.96
CA TYR A 74 8.46 -0.92 -1.64
C TYR A 74 7.92 -1.66 -2.87
N VAL A 75 7.75 -0.97 -4.01
CA VAL A 75 7.27 -1.57 -5.27
C VAL A 75 8.19 -2.71 -5.70
N GLU A 76 9.51 -2.49 -5.71
CA GLU A 76 10.48 -3.50 -6.15
C GLU A 76 10.41 -4.76 -5.27
N ASN A 77 10.28 -4.60 -3.95
CA ASN A 77 10.19 -5.76 -3.05
C ASN A 77 8.81 -6.42 -3.08
N PHE A 78 7.75 -5.66 -3.24
CA PHE A 78 6.41 -6.21 -3.43
C PHE A 78 6.34 -7.08 -4.68
N GLU A 79 6.90 -6.62 -5.80
CA GLU A 79 6.95 -7.39 -7.04
C GLU A 79 7.71 -8.72 -6.86
N LYS A 80 8.80 -8.73 -6.07
CA LYS A 80 9.50 -9.97 -5.70
C LYS A 80 8.65 -10.92 -4.85
N LEU A 81 7.74 -10.40 -4.01
CA LEU A 81 6.82 -11.20 -3.20
C LEU A 81 5.69 -11.82 -4.03
N GLY A 82 5.16 -11.06 -5.01
CA GLY A 82 4.01 -11.42 -5.82
C GLY A 82 4.32 -11.90 -7.24
N SER A 83 5.58 -11.95 -7.66
CA SER A 83 6.03 -12.18 -9.05
C SER A 83 5.64 -11.09 -10.07
N THR A 84 4.63 -10.28 -9.77
CA THR A 84 4.10 -9.19 -10.60
C THR A 84 3.35 -8.18 -9.72
N ILE A 85 3.02 -7.02 -10.27
CA ILE A 85 2.18 -6.02 -9.62
C ILE A 85 0.75 -5.99 -10.18
N ASN A 86 0.47 -6.73 -11.27
CA ASN A 86 -0.86 -6.77 -11.88
C ASN A 86 -1.80 -7.67 -11.08
N CYS A 87 -2.92 -7.13 -10.65
CA CYS A 87 -3.92 -7.80 -9.84
C CYS A 87 -4.49 -9.05 -10.53
N VAL A 88 -4.75 -8.99 -11.84
CA VAL A 88 -5.30 -10.12 -12.59
C VAL A 88 -4.36 -11.33 -12.58
N ASP A 89 -3.05 -11.10 -12.69
CA ASP A 89 -2.05 -12.15 -12.70
C ASP A 89 -1.90 -12.74 -11.29
N LEU A 90 -1.84 -11.88 -10.26
CA LEU A 90 -1.78 -12.29 -8.85
C LEU A 90 -2.99 -13.14 -8.41
N ILE A 91 -4.19 -12.75 -8.84
CA ILE A 91 -5.42 -13.49 -8.55
C ILE A 91 -5.40 -14.85 -9.25
N ALA A 92 -4.84 -14.94 -10.47
CA ALA A 92 -4.75 -16.21 -11.19
C ALA A 92 -3.80 -17.20 -10.50
N GLU A 93 -2.76 -16.71 -9.83
CA GLU A 93 -1.80 -17.55 -9.10
C GLU A 93 -2.34 -18.04 -7.75
N ASN A 94 -3.01 -17.18 -6.97
CA ASN A 94 -3.43 -17.55 -5.60
C ASN A 94 -4.68 -16.78 -5.09
N PRO A 95 -5.91 -17.20 -5.46
CA PRO A 95 -7.15 -16.63 -4.95
C PRO A 95 -7.69 -17.39 -3.71
N PRO A 96 -8.13 -16.70 -2.64
CA PRO A 96 -8.06 -15.26 -2.41
C PRO A 96 -6.64 -14.82 -2.00
N CYS A 97 -6.21 -13.63 -2.44
CA CYS A 97 -4.85 -13.12 -2.24
C CYS A 97 -4.53 -12.66 -0.80
N ILE A 98 -5.12 -13.28 0.23
CA ILE A 98 -4.99 -12.89 1.64
C ILE A 98 -3.53 -13.01 2.09
N ASP A 99 -2.86 -14.10 1.76
CA ASP A 99 -1.45 -14.32 2.13
C ASP A 99 -0.53 -13.23 1.56
N LEU A 100 -0.82 -12.76 0.34
CA LEU A 100 -0.08 -11.64 -0.25
C LEU A 100 -0.35 -10.34 0.50
N GLY A 101 -1.59 -10.11 0.94
CA GLY A 101 -1.95 -8.97 1.77
C GLY A 101 -1.19 -8.95 3.11
N VAL A 102 -1.07 -10.10 3.77
CA VAL A 102 -0.28 -10.23 5.02
C VAL A 102 1.20 -9.94 4.76
N LYS A 103 1.80 -10.59 3.76
CA LYS A 103 3.20 -10.34 3.38
C LYS A 103 3.45 -8.88 2.98
N SER A 104 2.47 -8.25 2.35
CA SER A 104 2.51 -6.83 1.97
C SER A 104 2.54 -5.91 3.20
N LEU A 105 1.80 -6.25 4.27
CA LEU A 105 1.86 -5.53 5.55
C LEU A 105 3.19 -5.74 6.27
N ASP A 106 3.70 -6.97 6.31
CA ASP A 106 5.01 -7.26 6.91
C ASP A 106 6.12 -6.44 6.21
N LEU A 107 6.15 -6.48 4.87
CA LEU A 107 7.08 -5.67 4.08
C LEU A 107 6.88 -4.16 4.32
N LEU A 108 5.64 -3.71 4.48
CA LEU A 108 5.33 -2.31 4.70
C LEU A 108 5.87 -1.85 6.06
N GLN A 109 5.70 -2.67 7.10
CA GLN A 109 6.27 -2.43 8.40
C GLN A 109 7.81 -2.37 8.34
N GLU A 110 8.47 -3.31 7.68
CA GLU A 110 9.92 -3.31 7.50
C GLU A 110 10.41 -2.00 6.83
N VAL A 111 9.76 -1.59 5.75
CA VAL A 111 10.12 -0.35 5.03
C VAL A 111 9.88 0.88 5.91
N ILE A 112 8.79 0.92 6.68
CA ILE A 112 8.50 2.03 7.59
C ILE A 112 9.57 2.10 8.69
N GLU A 113 9.90 0.98 9.33
CA GLU A 113 10.89 0.92 10.41
C GLU A 113 12.28 1.36 9.94
N GLN A 114 12.71 0.94 8.74
CA GLN A 114 14.01 1.32 8.16
C GLN A 114 14.12 2.83 7.84
N ASN A 115 13.00 3.51 7.60
CA ASN A 115 12.97 4.92 7.20
C ASN A 115 12.55 5.88 8.33
N LYS A 116 12.03 5.38 9.46
CA LYS A 116 11.73 6.19 10.66
C LYS A 116 12.96 6.78 11.34
N THR A 117 14.15 6.22 11.11
CA THR A 117 15.41 6.63 11.76
C THR A 117 16.26 7.59 10.93
N LYS A 118 15.75 8.08 9.80
CA LYS A 118 16.35 9.17 9.02
C LYS A 118 15.75 10.51 9.42
#